data_AF-A0AA37SVL3-F1
#
_entry.id   AF-A0AA37SVL3-F1
#
_cell.length_a   1.000
_cell.length_b   1.000
_cell.length_c   1.000
_cell.angle_alpha   90.00
_cell.angle_beta   90.00
_cell.angle_gamma   90.00
#
_symmetry.space_group_name_H-M   'P 1'
#
loop_
_entity.id
_entity.type
_entity.pdbx_description
1 polymer ?
#
loop_
_entity_poly.entity_id
_entity_poly.type
_entity_poly.pdbx_seq_one_letter_code
_entity_poly.pdbx_strand_id
1 'polypeptide(L)'
;MPKFNLKKPLIFFDIESTGLNVIRDRIVQIALIKFNPGQEEPEEMEMLINPGIPISKEAMEVHGITAADVANKPTFHQVANKLEEFIGESDLAGYNSNRFDIPMLMEEFARAGIDFEINHRNTIDVQRIFYKMEPRTLKAALKYYCGKELENAHDALADVVATIDVLEGQINRYEGVDYVDGDGFTLEAPIVNDMDKLNDFTNDLNIVDVTQRLKYDADQNIVFNFGKYMGQEVGKTLYKDRQYLNWILEKEFTHQVKKIVKHEVKTYAKLHNS
;
A
#
# COMPACT_ATOMS: atom_id res chain seq x y z
N MET A 1 20.33 -21.14 0.33
CA MET A 1 20.20 -19.74 -0.11
C MET A 1 20.07 -19.67 -1.63
N PRO A 2 19.40 -18.65 -2.20
CA PRO A 2 19.32 -18.48 -3.65
C PRO A 2 20.72 -18.31 -4.25
N LYS A 3 21.03 -19.10 -5.29
CA LYS A 3 22.29 -18.95 -6.04
C LYS A 3 22.11 -17.88 -7.10
N PHE A 4 22.34 -16.62 -6.74
CA PHE A 4 22.39 -15.52 -7.72
C PHE A 4 23.61 -15.66 -8.64
N ASN A 5 23.43 -15.42 -9.94
CA ASN A 5 24.55 -15.38 -10.89
C ASN A 5 25.23 -13.99 -10.84
N LEU A 6 26.11 -13.80 -9.87
CA LEU A 6 26.73 -12.50 -9.56
C LEU A 6 28.08 -12.33 -10.26
N LYS A 7 28.26 -11.21 -10.96
CA LYS A 7 29.57 -10.73 -11.44
C LYS A 7 30.21 -9.72 -10.50
N LYS A 8 29.37 -9.01 -9.73
CA LYS A 8 29.74 -8.09 -8.66
C LYS A 8 28.74 -8.24 -7.50
N PRO A 9 29.03 -7.73 -6.30
CA PRO A 9 28.14 -7.89 -5.17
C PRO A 9 26.76 -7.30 -5.43
N LEU A 10 25.75 -7.87 -4.79
CA LEU A 10 24.36 -7.42 -4.87
C LEU A 10 23.84 -7.19 -3.46
N ILE A 11 23.31 -6.00 -3.20
CA ILE A 11 22.69 -5.64 -1.94
C ILE A 11 21.19 -5.61 -2.10
N PHE A 12 20.49 -6.37 -1.27
CA PHE A 12 19.08 -6.15 -0.99
C PHE A 12 18.96 -5.19 0.18
N PHE A 13 18.17 -4.13 0.03
CA PHE A 13 17.98 -3.16 1.10
C PHE A 13 16.57 -2.58 1.13
N ASP A 14 16.22 -2.07 2.30
CA ASP A 14 14.94 -1.43 2.61
C ASP A 14 15.18 -0.29 3.61
N ILE A 15 14.38 0.77 3.50
CA ILE A 15 14.50 1.99 4.30
C ILE A 15 13.16 2.33 4.95
N GLU A 16 13.22 2.59 6.25
CA GLU A 16 12.17 3.33 6.94
C GLU A 16 12.56 4.79 7.05
N SER A 17 11.59 5.69 6.91
CA SER A 17 11.86 7.13 6.82
C SER A 17 10.82 7.97 7.56
N THR A 18 11.12 9.25 7.76
CA THR A 18 10.20 10.19 8.41
C THR A 18 8.91 10.45 7.64
N GLY A 19 8.87 10.09 6.35
CA GLY A 19 7.77 10.34 5.43
C GLY A 19 8.13 9.97 3.98
N LEU A 20 7.22 10.20 3.04
CA LEU A 20 7.35 9.72 1.66
C LEU A 20 8.07 10.67 0.69
N ASN A 21 8.52 11.85 1.14
CA ASN A 21 9.16 12.83 0.28
C ASN A 21 10.68 12.69 0.29
N VAL A 22 11.24 12.09 -0.76
CA VAL A 22 12.68 11.83 -0.91
C VAL A 22 13.58 13.07 -0.75
N ILE A 23 13.07 14.28 -0.99
CA ILE A 23 13.84 15.53 -0.85
C ILE A 23 13.79 16.06 0.59
N ARG A 24 12.69 15.88 1.31
CA ARG A 24 12.46 16.55 2.60
C ARG A 24 12.60 15.62 3.79
N ASP A 25 12.19 14.38 3.62
CA ASP A 25 12.23 13.36 4.65
C ASP A 25 13.63 12.78 4.84
N ARG A 26 13.80 11.99 5.90
CA ARG A 26 15.07 11.42 6.34
C ARG A 26 14.94 9.95 6.67
N ILE A 27 16.03 9.22 6.52
CA ILE A 27 16.11 7.80 6.89
C ILE A 27 16.09 7.67 8.43
N VAL A 28 15.27 6.76 8.95
CA VAL A 28 15.22 6.40 10.38
C VAL A 28 15.70 4.97 10.65
N GLN A 29 15.62 4.09 9.66
CA GLN A 29 16.22 2.75 9.70
C GLN A 29 16.70 2.37 8.31
N ILE A 30 17.79 1.62 8.25
CA ILE A 30 18.24 0.96 7.03
C ILE A 30 18.67 -0.47 7.35
N ALA A 31 18.22 -1.40 6.53
CA ALA A 31 18.63 -2.81 6.56
C ALA A 31 19.24 -3.18 5.20
N LEU A 32 20.40 -3.84 5.21
CA LEU A 32 21.12 -4.25 4.01
C LEU A 32 21.59 -5.70 4.15
N ILE A 33 21.37 -6.51 3.11
CA ILE A 33 21.90 -7.87 2.97
C ILE A 33 22.71 -7.94 1.69
N LYS A 34 24.02 -8.16 1.81
CA LYS A 34 24.98 -8.16 0.72
C LYS A 34 25.38 -9.58 0.35
N PHE A 35 25.15 -9.95 -0.91
CA PHE A 35 25.64 -11.18 -1.51
C PHE A 35 26.88 -10.91 -2.34
N ASN A 36 27.98 -11.59 -2.04
CA ASN A 36 29.21 -11.49 -2.82
C ASN A 36 29.36 -12.64 -3.84
N PRO A 37 29.96 -12.41 -5.02
CA PRO A 37 30.27 -13.48 -5.95
C PRO A 37 31.13 -14.59 -5.32
N GLY A 38 30.69 -15.83 -5.44
CA GLY A 38 31.45 -17.00 -4.95
C GLY A 38 31.44 -17.20 -3.44
N GLN A 39 30.74 -16.37 -2.67
CA GLN A 39 30.50 -16.58 -1.24
C GLN A 39 29.11 -17.19 -1.03
N GLU A 40 29.01 -18.12 -0.09
CA GLU A 40 27.76 -18.82 0.20
C GLU A 40 26.87 -18.03 1.17
N GLU A 41 27.48 -17.40 2.18
CA GLU A 41 26.80 -16.64 3.23
C GLU A 41 26.83 -15.13 2.92
N PRO A 42 25.69 -14.42 3.02
CA PRO A 42 25.64 -12.97 2.86
C PRO A 42 26.18 -12.24 4.09
N GLU A 43 26.56 -10.98 3.89
CA GLU A 43 26.85 -10.04 4.97
C GLU A 43 25.62 -9.20 5.28
N GLU A 44 25.35 -8.95 6.56
CA GLU A 44 24.18 -8.18 7.00
C GLU A 44 24.60 -6.91 7.74
N MET A 45 23.87 -5.82 7.49
CA MET A 45 24.00 -4.58 8.22
C MET A 45 22.62 -3.97 8.48
N GLU A 46 22.33 -3.69 9.74
CA GLU A 46 21.11 -3.00 10.15
C GLU A 46 21.45 -1.89 11.13
N MET A 47 20.80 -0.73 11.01
CA MET A 47 20.89 0.32 12.01
C MET A 47 19.67 1.23 12.03
N LEU A 48 19.33 1.69 13.23
CA LEU A 48 18.50 2.87 13.44
C LEU A 48 19.36 4.14 13.35
N ILE A 49 18.80 5.18 12.75
CA ILE A 49 19.46 6.45 12.46
C ILE A 49 18.64 7.58 13.08
N ASN A 50 19.29 8.53 13.73
CA ASN A 50 18.64 9.75 14.17
C ASN A 50 18.45 10.69 12.96
N PRO A 51 17.20 10.94 12.53
CA PRO A 51 16.92 11.73 11.32
C PRO A 51 17.20 13.24 11.52
N GLY A 52 17.37 13.70 12.77
CA GLY A 52 17.52 15.12 13.09
C GLY A 52 16.28 15.98 12.83
N ILE A 53 15.17 15.36 12.40
CA ILE A 53 13.87 16.00 12.13
C ILE A 53 12.73 15.16 12.72
N PRO A 54 11.53 15.74 12.93
CA PRO A 54 10.37 14.96 13.37
C PRO A 54 9.96 13.87 12.37
N ILE A 55 9.52 12.73 12.90
CA ILE A 55 8.90 11.63 12.14
C ILE A 55 7.40 11.93 12.03
N SER A 56 6.83 11.80 10.82
CA SER A 56 5.39 11.98 10.62
C SER A 56 4.57 10.92 11.37
N LYS A 57 3.33 11.25 11.75
CA LYS A 57 2.46 10.32 12.47
C LYS A 57 2.14 9.10 11.60
N GLU A 58 1.90 9.33 10.33
CA GLU A 58 1.59 8.33 9.33
C GLU A 58 2.76 7.35 9.15
N ALA A 59 4.01 7.84 9.08
CA ALA A 59 5.18 6.96 9.02
C ALA A 59 5.33 6.13 10.31
N MET A 60 5.18 6.75 11.49
CA MET A 60 5.20 6.02 12.76
C MET A 60 4.10 4.95 12.86
N GLU A 61 2.91 5.19 12.30
CA GLU A 61 1.82 4.21 12.28
C GLU A 61 2.13 3.02 11.35
N VAL A 62 2.91 3.23 10.29
CA VAL A 62 3.32 2.18 9.35
C VAL A 62 4.45 1.31 9.92
N HIS A 63 5.57 1.92 10.31
CA HIS A 63 6.78 1.16 10.69
C HIS A 63 7.00 1.04 12.21
N GLY A 64 6.23 1.77 13.03
CA GLY A 64 6.26 1.66 14.50
C GLY A 64 7.47 2.29 15.21
N ILE A 65 8.34 3.01 14.50
CA ILE A 65 9.57 3.61 15.05
C ILE A 65 9.25 5.01 15.54
N THR A 66 9.43 5.25 16.83
CA THR A 66 9.13 6.54 17.46
C THR A 66 10.35 7.45 17.51
N ALA A 67 10.12 8.75 17.74
CA ALA A 67 11.20 9.70 17.97
C ALA A 67 12.11 9.30 19.16
N ALA A 68 11.56 8.59 20.16
CA ALA A 68 12.32 8.14 21.32
C ALA A 68 13.30 7.01 20.96
N ASP A 69 12.92 6.12 20.03
CA ASP A 69 13.75 4.98 19.61
C ASP A 69 15.03 5.43 18.88
N VAL A 70 14.95 6.57 18.18
CA VAL A 70 16.05 7.12 17.38
C VAL A 70 16.81 8.26 18.05
N ALA A 71 16.33 8.81 19.17
CA ALA A 71 16.89 10.01 19.80
C ALA A 71 18.39 9.91 20.13
N ASN A 72 18.84 8.73 20.58
CA ASN A 72 20.24 8.48 20.96
C ASN A 72 21.03 7.72 19.88
N LYS A 73 20.48 7.55 18.67
CA LYS A 73 21.13 6.87 17.56
C LYS A 73 22.05 7.84 16.80
N PRO A 74 23.06 7.34 16.07
CA PRO A 74 23.89 8.21 15.24
C PRO A 74 23.05 8.83 14.12
N THR A 75 23.39 10.05 13.72
CA THR A 75 22.83 10.70 12.54
C THR A 75 23.35 10.06 11.25
N PHE A 76 22.67 10.26 10.13
CA PHE A 76 23.12 9.72 8.84
C PHE A 76 24.56 10.15 8.53
N HIS A 77 24.90 11.42 8.73
CA HIS A 77 26.26 11.94 8.53
C HIS A 77 27.34 11.17 9.31
N GLN A 78 27.03 10.68 10.52
CA GLN A 78 27.96 9.91 11.34
C GLN A 78 28.15 8.46 10.84
N VAL A 79 27.16 7.90 10.14
CA VAL A 79 27.21 6.52 9.60
C VAL A 79 27.49 6.47 8.10
N ALA A 80 27.49 7.62 7.41
CA ALA A 80 27.58 7.70 5.95
C ALA A 80 28.80 6.95 5.40
N ASN A 81 30.01 7.21 5.89
CA ASN A 81 31.22 6.53 5.42
C ASN A 81 31.16 5.00 5.65
N LYS A 82 30.57 4.55 6.76
CA LYS A 82 30.41 3.11 7.05
C LYS A 82 29.43 2.46 6.07
N LEU A 83 28.32 3.14 5.78
CA LEU A 83 27.33 2.67 4.80
C LEU A 83 27.93 2.64 3.39
N GLU A 84 28.63 3.69 2.98
CA GLU A 84 29.32 3.76 1.69
C GLU A 84 30.34 2.62 1.54
N GLU A 85 31.18 2.38 2.56
CA GLU A 85 32.15 1.29 2.55
C GLU A 85 31.49 -0.09 2.45
N PHE A 86 30.41 -0.31 3.20
CA PHE A 86 29.65 -1.56 3.13
C PHE A 86 29.01 -1.75 1.76
N ILE A 87 28.43 -0.69 1.19
CA ILE A 87 27.81 -0.71 -0.12
C ILE A 87 28.86 -0.94 -1.21
N GLY A 88 30.03 -0.31 -1.12
CA GLY A 88 31.11 -0.43 -2.10
C GLY A 88 30.59 -0.27 -3.53
N GLU A 89 30.98 -1.15 -4.45
CA GLU A 89 30.54 -1.14 -5.87
C GLU A 89 29.31 -2.02 -6.16
N SER A 90 28.58 -2.41 -5.12
CA SER A 90 27.46 -3.35 -5.22
C SER A 90 26.34 -2.83 -6.14
N ASP A 91 25.71 -3.76 -6.85
CA ASP A 91 24.36 -3.56 -7.37
C ASP A 91 23.36 -3.41 -6.22
N LEU A 92 22.26 -2.74 -6.50
CA LEU A 92 21.20 -2.49 -5.52
C LEU A 92 19.91 -3.18 -5.94
N ALA A 93 19.25 -3.82 -5.00
CA ALA A 93 17.96 -4.47 -5.16
C ALA A 93 17.03 -4.14 -3.99
N GLY A 94 15.73 -4.12 -4.28
CA GLY A 94 14.69 -3.93 -3.27
C GLY A 94 13.31 -4.04 -3.87
N TYR A 95 12.27 -3.76 -3.09
CA TYR A 95 10.89 -3.79 -3.53
C TYR A 95 10.36 -2.36 -3.68
N ASN A 96 10.08 -1.89 -4.90
CA ASN A 96 9.78 -0.47 -5.19
C ASN A 96 10.97 0.49 -4.96
N SER A 97 12.18 -0.06 -4.82
CA SER A 97 13.37 0.69 -4.42
C SER A 97 13.82 1.74 -5.43
N ASN A 98 13.61 1.51 -6.73
CA ASN A 98 14.01 2.47 -7.77
C ASN A 98 13.24 3.79 -7.68
N ARG A 99 12.05 3.80 -7.06
CA ARG A 99 11.22 4.99 -6.91
C ARG A 99 11.39 5.68 -5.57
N PHE A 100 11.85 4.97 -4.54
CA PHE A 100 11.85 5.47 -3.18
C PHE A 100 13.20 5.30 -2.48
N ASP A 101 13.59 4.08 -2.16
CA ASP A 101 14.76 3.79 -1.33
C ASP A 101 16.06 4.28 -1.95
N ILE A 102 16.28 4.05 -3.25
CA ILE A 102 17.48 4.50 -3.95
C ILE A 102 17.56 6.03 -3.98
N PRO A 103 16.52 6.77 -4.44
CA PRO A 103 16.53 8.23 -4.34
C PRO A 103 16.71 8.76 -2.90
N MET A 104 16.07 8.16 -1.90
CA MET A 104 16.21 8.57 -0.49
C MET A 104 17.65 8.40 0.00
N LEU A 105 18.28 7.27 -0.31
CA LEU A 105 19.67 6.98 0.04
C LEU A 105 20.64 7.96 -0.64
N MET A 106 20.45 8.24 -1.94
CA MET A 106 21.24 9.21 -2.68
C MET A 106 21.15 10.61 -2.05
N GLU A 107 19.94 11.03 -1.67
CA GLU A 107 19.70 12.31 -1.03
C GLU A 107 20.38 12.39 0.34
N GLU A 108 20.31 11.35 1.16
CA GLU A 108 21.02 11.32 2.46
C GLU A 108 22.54 11.36 2.31
N PHE A 109 23.11 10.61 1.35
CA PHE A 109 24.53 10.71 1.04
C PHE A 109 24.93 12.12 0.58
N ALA A 110 24.13 12.74 -0.30
CA ALA A 110 24.37 14.11 -0.74
C ALA A 110 24.35 15.10 0.43
N ARG A 111 23.44 14.94 1.40
CA ARG A 111 23.41 15.74 2.65
C ARG A 111 24.65 15.52 3.52
N ALA A 112 25.20 14.31 3.51
CA ALA A 112 26.42 13.98 4.22
C ALA A 112 27.70 14.46 3.49
N GLY A 113 27.57 14.97 2.26
CA GLY A 113 28.70 15.43 1.44
C GLY A 113 29.38 14.31 0.63
N ILE A 114 28.68 13.18 0.44
CA ILE A 114 29.15 12.03 -0.35
C ILE A 114 28.35 11.98 -1.66
N ASP A 115 29.05 11.93 -2.79
CA ASP A 115 28.42 11.78 -4.11
C ASP A 115 28.20 10.30 -4.42
N PHE A 116 27.02 9.78 -4.07
CA PHE A 116 26.69 8.37 -4.25
C PHE A 116 26.23 8.09 -5.69
N GLU A 117 27.17 7.64 -6.51
CA GLU A 117 26.93 7.36 -7.93
C GLU A 117 26.14 6.06 -8.17
N ILE A 118 25.00 6.18 -8.87
CA ILE A 118 24.16 5.04 -9.28
C ILE A 118 24.44 4.55 -10.72
N ASN A 119 25.10 5.36 -11.55
CA ASN A 119 25.15 5.14 -13.01
C ASN A 119 25.87 3.86 -13.43
N HIS A 120 26.79 3.35 -12.62
CA HIS A 120 27.55 2.11 -12.87
C HIS A 120 26.94 0.89 -12.15
N ARG A 121 25.77 1.06 -11.51
CA ARG A 121 25.05 0.04 -10.75
C ARG A 121 23.81 -0.40 -11.49
N ASN A 122 23.57 -1.70 -11.49
CA ASN A 122 22.25 -2.23 -11.78
C ASN A 122 21.35 -1.97 -10.58
N THR A 123 20.14 -1.51 -10.86
CA THR A 123 19.09 -1.27 -9.87
C THR A 123 17.94 -2.24 -10.14
N ILE A 124 17.81 -3.27 -9.31
CA ILE A 124 16.88 -4.39 -9.47
C ILE A 124 15.66 -4.17 -8.58
N ASP A 125 14.58 -3.72 -9.18
CA ASP A 125 13.31 -3.50 -8.48
C ASP A 125 12.39 -4.71 -8.65
N VAL A 126 12.21 -5.47 -7.57
CA VAL A 126 11.42 -6.71 -7.54
C VAL A 126 9.94 -6.43 -7.81
N GLN A 127 9.41 -5.28 -7.36
CA GLN A 127 8.02 -4.90 -7.65
C GLN A 127 7.82 -4.68 -9.15
N ARG A 128 8.77 -4.03 -9.82
CA ARG A 128 8.69 -3.82 -11.27
C ARG A 128 8.74 -5.12 -12.05
N ILE A 129 9.53 -6.10 -11.60
CA ILE A 129 9.53 -7.45 -12.17
C ILE A 129 8.14 -8.07 -11.99
N PHE A 130 7.60 -8.06 -10.77
CA PHE A 130 6.27 -8.60 -10.48
C PHE A 130 5.19 -7.98 -11.37
N TYR A 131 5.11 -6.65 -11.48
CA TYR A 131 4.08 -6.00 -12.31
C TYR A 131 4.24 -6.26 -13.80
N LYS A 132 5.46 -6.50 -14.29
CA LYS A 132 5.72 -6.85 -15.69
C LYS A 132 5.37 -8.31 -15.99
N MET A 133 5.67 -9.21 -15.06
CA MET A 133 5.46 -10.65 -15.23
C MET A 133 4.04 -11.09 -14.88
N GLU A 134 3.35 -10.35 -14.01
CA GLU A 134 1.97 -10.60 -13.55
C GLU A 134 1.03 -9.42 -13.92
N PRO A 135 0.76 -9.20 -15.22
CA PRO A 135 -0.07 -8.08 -15.67
C PRO A 135 -1.55 -8.31 -15.36
N ARG A 136 -2.25 -7.23 -14.96
CA ARG A 136 -3.69 -7.24 -14.64
C ARG A 136 -4.52 -6.97 -15.90
N THR A 137 -4.50 -7.90 -16.85
CA THR A 137 -5.19 -7.81 -18.15
C THR A 137 -6.09 -9.02 -18.38
N LEU A 138 -7.12 -8.89 -19.22
CA LEU A 138 -8.02 -10.02 -19.56
C LEU A 138 -7.26 -11.22 -20.11
N LYS A 139 -6.28 -11.01 -21.00
CA LYS A 139 -5.42 -12.08 -21.52
C LYS A 139 -4.69 -12.83 -20.41
N ALA A 140 -4.14 -12.11 -19.44
CA ALA A 140 -3.42 -12.72 -18.33
C ALA A 140 -4.36 -13.46 -17.38
N ALA A 141 -5.54 -12.89 -17.10
CA ALA A 141 -6.57 -13.56 -16.32
C ALA A 141 -7.04 -14.86 -17.00
N LEU A 142 -7.33 -14.83 -18.29
CA LEU A 142 -7.74 -16.01 -19.07
C LEU A 142 -6.67 -17.11 -19.02
N LYS A 143 -5.40 -16.73 -19.18
CA LYS A 143 -4.29 -17.67 -19.05
C LYS A 143 -4.18 -18.25 -17.64
N TYR A 144 -4.31 -17.41 -16.62
CA TYR A 144 -4.15 -17.82 -15.22
C TYR A 144 -5.29 -18.72 -14.72
N TYR A 145 -6.54 -18.35 -15.00
CA TYR A 145 -7.71 -19.08 -14.53
C TYR A 145 -8.10 -20.26 -15.42
N CYS A 146 -7.82 -20.19 -16.73
CA CYS A 146 -8.33 -21.16 -17.70
C CYS A 146 -7.23 -21.89 -18.48
N GLY A 147 -5.97 -21.45 -18.38
CA GLY A 147 -4.87 -22.02 -19.19
C GLY A 147 -4.97 -21.73 -20.69
N LYS A 148 -5.85 -20.79 -21.10
CA LYS A 148 -6.10 -20.46 -22.51
C LYS A 148 -5.35 -19.18 -22.93
N GLU A 149 -5.05 -19.08 -24.22
CA GLU A 149 -4.54 -17.84 -24.81
C GLU A 149 -5.69 -17.10 -25.51
N LEU A 150 -5.71 -15.77 -25.40
CA LEU A 150 -6.71 -14.94 -26.07
C LEU A 150 -6.32 -14.73 -27.53
N GLU A 151 -7.01 -15.41 -28.44
CA GLU A 151 -6.91 -15.22 -29.89
C GLU A 151 -7.88 -14.13 -30.36
N ASN A 152 -7.51 -13.35 -31.40
CA ASN A 152 -8.32 -12.22 -31.91
C ASN A 152 -8.69 -11.15 -30.86
N ALA A 153 -7.76 -10.83 -29.95
CA ALA A 153 -7.93 -9.75 -29.00
C ALA A 153 -8.41 -8.45 -29.70
N HIS A 154 -9.36 -7.74 -29.08
CA HIS A 154 -10.05 -6.56 -29.60
C HIS A 154 -11.24 -6.82 -30.54
N ASP A 155 -11.62 -8.08 -30.76
CA ASP A 155 -12.99 -8.41 -31.16
C ASP A 155 -13.88 -8.44 -29.90
N ALA A 156 -14.96 -7.66 -29.91
CA ALA A 156 -15.81 -7.48 -28.74
C ALA A 156 -16.48 -8.79 -28.27
N LEU A 157 -16.79 -9.70 -29.20
CA LEU A 157 -17.39 -10.98 -28.83
C LEU A 157 -16.35 -11.92 -28.24
N ALA A 158 -15.15 -11.99 -28.83
CA ALA A 158 -14.04 -12.78 -28.28
C ALA A 158 -13.67 -12.35 -26.85
N ASP A 159 -13.64 -11.04 -26.58
CA ASP A 159 -13.36 -10.50 -25.25
C ASP A 159 -14.47 -10.87 -24.24
N VAL A 160 -15.75 -10.83 -24.65
CA VAL A 160 -16.88 -11.25 -23.79
C VAL A 160 -16.80 -12.75 -23.48
N VAL A 161 -16.52 -13.60 -24.47
CA VAL A 161 -16.38 -15.05 -24.26
C VAL A 161 -15.23 -15.35 -23.30
N ALA A 162 -14.08 -14.70 -23.48
CA ALA A 162 -12.96 -14.81 -22.56
C ALA A 162 -13.29 -14.32 -21.15
N THR A 163 -14.12 -13.29 -21.02
CA THR A 163 -14.58 -12.79 -19.71
C THR A 163 -15.47 -13.80 -19.00
N ILE A 164 -16.35 -14.50 -19.73
CA ILE A 164 -17.19 -15.58 -19.19
C ILE A 164 -16.29 -16.71 -18.68
N ASP A 165 -15.33 -17.16 -19.49
CA ASP A 165 -14.37 -18.20 -19.12
C ASP A 165 -13.60 -17.82 -17.83
N VAL A 166 -13.16 -16.55 -17.74
CA VAL A 166 -12.46 -16.04 -16.56
C VAL A 166 -13.34 -16.07 -15.32
N LEU A 167 -14.60 -15.66 -15.41
CA LEU A 167 -15.52 -15.69 -14.26
C LEU A 167 -15.76 -17.12 -13.77
N GLU A 168 -15.98 -18.06 -14.69
CA GLU A 168 -16.12 -19.48 -14.35
C GLU A 168 -14.84 -20.01 -13.68
N GLY A 169 -13.67 -19.67 -14.23
CA GLY A 169 -12.39 -20.05 -13.66
C GLY A 169 -12.12 -19.42 -12.29
N GLN A 170 -12.58 -18.19 -12.03
CA GLN A 170 -12.52 -17.54 -10.72
C GLN A 170 -13.40 -18.27 -9.69
N ILE A 171 -14.65 -18.56 -10.04
CA ILE A 171 -15.58 -19.31 -9.18
C ILE A 171 -14.98 -20.66 -8.79
N ASN A 172 -14.46 -21.41 -9.75
CA ASN A 172 -13.85 -22.71 -9.49
C ASN A 172 -12.55 -22.61 -8.67
N ARG A 173 -11.69 -21.62 -8.96
CA ARG A 173 -10.40 -21.48 -8.28
C ARG A 173 -10.53 -21.04 -6.83
N TYR A 174 -11.55 -20.23 -6.52
CA TYR A 174 -11.74 -19.64 -5.20
C TYR A 174 -12.88 -20.29 -4.40
N GLU A 175 -13.39 -21.44 -4.84
CA GLU A 175 -14.35 -22.22 -4.07
C GLU A 175 -13.79 -22.58 -2.68
N GLY A 176 -14.49 -22.14 -1.63
CA GLY A 176 -14.08 -22.35 -0.24
C GLY A 176 -12.84 -21.55 0.19
N VAL A 177 -12.41 -20.56 -0.59
CA VAL A 177 -11.24 -19.72 -0.26
C VAL A 177 -11.70 -18.40 0.37
N ASP A 178 -11.29 -18.18 1.60
CA ASP A 178 -11.55 -16.92 2.31
C ASP A 178 -10.80 -15.75 1.66
N TYR A 179 -11.46 -14.60 1.62
CA TYR A 179 -10.82 -13.34 1.29
C TYR A 179 -10.27 -12.72 2.57
N VAL A 180 -8.99 -12.38 2.57
CA VAL A 180 -8.34 -11.63 3.65
C VAL A 180 -7.76 -10.36 3.05
N ASP A 181 -8.12 -9.20 3.59
CA ASP A 181 -7.56 -7.93 3.14
C ASP A 181 -6.22 -7.60 3.82
N GLY A 182 -5.64 -6.45 3.47
CA GLY A 182 -4.34 -6.01 4.01
C GLY A 182 -4.33 -5.72 5.51
N ASP A 183 -5.50 -5.49 6.12
CA ASP A 183 -5.67 -5.17 7.53
C ASP A 183 -6.05 -6.42 8.36
N GLY A 184 -6.13 -7.58 7.71
CA GLY A 184 -6.46 -8.85 8.34
C GLY A 184 -7.96 -9.10 8.52
N PHE A 185 -8.83 -8.27 7.95
CA PHE A 185 -10.26 -8.58 7.89
C PHE A 185 -10.48 -9.78 6.97
N THR A 186 -11.29 -10.73 7.43
CA THR A 186 -11.58 -11.97 6.72
C THR A 186 -13.06 -12.04 6.36
N LEU A 187 -13.35 -12.30 5.08
CA LEU A 187 -14.66 -12.67 4.58
C LEU A 187 -14.61 -14.14 4.14
N GLU A 188 -15.47 -14.96 4.73
CA GLU A 188 -15.48 -16.40 4.49
C GLU A 188 -15.99 -16.71 3.07
N ALA A 189 -15.18 -17.46 2.30
CA ALA A 189 -15.48 -17.98 0.96
C ALA A 189 -16.43 -17.12 0.09
N PRO A 190 -16.11 -15.84 -0.21
CA PRO A 190 -17.07 -14.93 -0.85
C PRO A 190 -17.31 -15.21 -2.33
N ILE A 191 -16.41 -15.92 -3.00
CA ILE A 191 -16.53 -16.24 -4.42
C ILE A 191 -17.34 -17.53 -4.56
N VAL A 192 -18.64 -17.38 -4.75
CA VAL A 192 -19.58 -18.49 -4.96
C VAL A 192 -20.32 -18.34 -6.29
N ASN A 193 -20.86 -19.43 -6.82
CA ASN A 193 -21.68 -19.40 -8.04
C ASN A 193 -23.09 -18.85 -7.77
N ASP A 194 -23.15 -17.62 -7.27
CA ASP A 194 -24.35 -16.85 -6.96
C ASP A 194 -24.09 -15.40 -7.36
N MET A 195 -24.83 -14.90 -8.35
CA MET A 195 -24.56 -13.59 -8.93
C MET A 195 -24.89 -12.43 -7.98
N ASP A 196 -25.80 -12.62 -7.02
CA ASP A 196 -26.08 -11.62 -6.00
C ASP A 196 -24.88 -11.53 -5.05
N LYS A 197 -24.34 -12.67 -4.61
CA LYS A 197 -23.13 -12.70 -3.77
C LYS A 197 -21.89 -12.15 -4.47
N LEU A 198 -21.69 -12.48 -5.74
CA LEU A 198 -20.59 -11.92 -6.52
C LEU A 198 -20.78 -10.42 -6.76
N ASN A 199 -22.01 -9.98 -7.00
CA ASN A 199 -22.33 -8.56 -7.06
C ASN A 199 -21.99 -7.87 -5.73
N ASP A 200 -22.34 -8.47 -4.60
CA ASP A 200 -22.10 -7.91 -3.28
C ASP A 200 -20.60 -7.76 -2.99
N PHE A 201 -19.80 -8.75 -3.40
CA PHE A 201 -18.35 -8.75 -3.27
C PHE A 201 -17.65 -7.77 -4.21
N THR A 202 -18.13 -7.63 -5.45
CA THR A 202 -17.48 -6.79 -6.47
C THR A 202 -17.92 -5.33 -6.42
N ASN A 203 -19.11 -5.06 -5.91
CA ASN A 203 -19.65 -3.73 -5.70
C ASN A 203 -19.79 -3.48 -4.21
N ASP A 204 -18.66 -3.38 -3.49
CA ASP A 204 -18.55 -3.06 -2.05
C ASP A 204 -19.88 -2.54 -1.46
N LEU A 205 -20.75 -3.46 -1.01
CA LEU A 205 -22.12 -3.09 -0.58
C LEU A 205 -22.10 -2.10 0.59
N ASN A 206 -20.98 -2.06 1.29
CA ASN A 206 -20.81 -1.18 2.39
C ASN A 206 -20.65 0.26 1.93
N ILE A 207 -20.31 0.59 0.69
CA ILE A 207 -20.10 1.98 0.26
C ILE A 207 -21.45 2.67 -0.02
N VAL A 208 -21.78 3.68 0.80
CA VAL A 208 -23.07 4.39 0.73
C VAL A 208 -23.06 5.54 -0.29
N ASP A 209 -21.87 6.00 -0.70
CA ASP A 209 -21.70 7.07 -1.67
C ASP A 209 -20.56 6.84 -2.67
N VAL A 210 -20.70 7.43 -3.86
CA VAL A 210 -19.75 7.26 -4.98
C VAL A 210 -18.33 7.78 -4.71
N THR A 211 -18.12 8.54 -3.64
CA THR A 211 -16.81 9.05 -3.20
C THR A 211 -16.24 8.29 -2.01
N GLN A 212 -16.86 7.16 -1.64
CA GLN A 212 -16.40 6.26 -0.58
C GLN A 212 -16.24 6.94 0.78
N ARG A 213 -17.02 7.99 1.06
CA ARG A 213 -16.95 8.76 2.31
C ARG A 213 -17.80 8.17 3.42
N LEU A 214 -18.85 7.45 3.08
CA LEU A 214 -19.80 6.85 4.00
C LEU A 214 -19.88 5.36 3.71
N LYS A 215 -20.01 4.56 4.76
CA LYS A 215 -20.23 3.13 4.61
C LYS A 215 -21.28 2.56 5.58
N TYR A 216 -21.83 1.39 5.30
CA TYR A 216 -22.59 0.61 6.27
C TYR A 216 -21.63 -0.12 7.23
N ASP A 217 -21.96 -0.14 8.52
CA ASP A 217 -21.34 -1.03 9.50
C ASP A 217 -22.07 -2.39 9.57
N ALA A 218 -21.58 -3.29 10.41
CA ALA A 218 -22.14 -4.63 10.59
C ALA A 218 -23.61 -4.62 11.07
N ASP A 219 -24.03 -3.55 11.75
CA ASP A 219 -25.38 -3.35 12.27
C ASP A 219 -26.28 -2.58 11.27
N GLN A 220 -25.83 -2.40 10.02
CA GLN A 220 -26.51 -1.65 8.95
C GLN A 220 -26.70 -0.15 9.25
N ASN A 221 -25.91 0.42 10.16
CA ASN A 221 -25.86 1.87 10.35
C ASN A 221 -24.90 2.52 9.36
N ILE A 222 -25.21 3.75 8.94
CA ILE A 222 -24.30 4.54 8.12
C ILE A 222 -23.21 5.15 9.02
N VAL A 223 -21.96 4.76 8.78
CA VAL A 223 -20.75 5.23 9.47
C VAL A 223 -19.82 6.00 8.54
N PHE A 224 -18.93 6.82 9.11
CA PHE A 224 -17.90 7.50 8.33
C PHE A 224 -16.81 6.54 7.83
N ASN A 225 -16.37 6.72 6.59
CA ASN A 225 -15.21 6.04 6.00
C ASN A 225 -14.03 7.02 5.76
N PHE A 226 -14.01 8.16 6.47
CA PHE A 226 -12.95 9.17 6.39
C PHE A 226 -12.89 10.07 7.65
N GLY A 227 -11.77 10.77 7.79
CA GLY A 227 -11.60 11.83 8.79
C GLY A 227 -11.58 11.33 10.23
N LYS A 228 -11.61 12.27 11.19
CA LYS A 228 -11.45 12.00 12.63
C LYS A 228 -12.55 11.11 13.25
N TYR A 229 -13.66 10.92 12.55
CA TYR A 229 -14.81 10.11 13.00
C TYR A 229 -14.98 8.81 12.22
N MET A 230 -13.96 8.37 11.48
CA MET A 230 -14.00 7.09 10.76
C MET A 230 -14.48 5.94 11.66
N GLY A 231 -15.39 5.13 11.14
CA GLY A 231 -16.04 4.03 11.85
C GLY A 231 -17.19 4.42 12.78
N GLN A 232 -17.43 5.72 13.02
CA GLN A 232 -18.52 6.16 13.91
C GLN A 232 -19.80 6.45 13.14
N GLU A 233 -20.95 6.14 13.76
CA GLU A 233 -22.30 6.36 13.23
C GLU A 233 -22.53 7.85 12.87
N VAL A 234 -22.90 8.11 11.62
CA VAL A 234 -23.05 9.47 11.07
C VAL A 234 -24.13 10.27 11.79
N GLY A 235 -25.32 9.68 11.96
CA GLY A 235 -26.47 10.36 12.56
C GLY A 235 -26.18 10.85 13.97
N LYS A 236 -25.77 9.93 14.86
CA LYS A 236 -25.36 10.20 16.23
C LYS A 236 -24.21 11.20 16.34
N THR A 237 -23.17 11.02 15.53
CA THR A 237 -21.94 11.84 15.61
C THR A 237 -22.21 13.27 15.20
N LEU A 238 -22.90 13.48 14.08
CA LEU A 238 -23.24 14.81 13.58
C LEU A 238 -24.38 15.48 14.36
N TYR A 239 -25.19 14.70 15.07
CA TYR A 239 -26.12 15.22 16.06
C TYR A 239 -25.38 15.92 17.21
N LYS A 240 -24.28 15.32 17.69
CA LYS A 240 -23.46 15.84 18.78
C LYS A 240 -22.49 16.94 18.33
N ASP A 241 -21.77 16.75 17.22
CA ASP A 241 -20.83 17.73 16.66
C ASP A 241 -21.44 18.47 15.46
N ARG A 242 -22.17 19.55 15.76
CA ARG A 242 -22.77 20.42 14.74
C ARG A 242 -21.75 21.20 13.91
N GLN A 243 -20.56 21.44 14.44
CA GLN A 243 -19.52 22.14 13.70
C GLN A 243 -18.99 21.27 12.57
N TYR A 244 -18.79 19.97 12.83
CA TYR A 244 -18.39 19.01 11.80
C TYR A 244 -19.46 18.80 10.73
N LEU A 245 -20.75 18.81 11.12
CA LEU A 245 -21.86 18.81 10.15
C LEU A 245 -21.77 20.03 9.21
N ASN A 246 -21.63 21.24 9.75
CA ASN A 246 -21.54 22.45 8.95
C ASN A 246 -20.33 22.44 8.02
N TRP A 247 -19.18 21.96 8.51
CA TRP A 247 -17.98 21.79 7.69
C TRP A 247 -18.22 20.85 6.48
N ILE A 248 -18.89 19.70 6.67
CA ILE A 248 -19.25 18.79 5.56
C ILE A 248 -20.17 19.50 4.55
N LEU A 249 -21.11 20.32 5.03
CA LEU A 249 -22.07 21.01 4.16
C LEU A 249 -21.44 22.14 3.35
N GLU A 250 -20.44 22.84 3.91
CA GLU A 250 -19.76 23.97 3.29
C GLU A 250 -18.59 23.58 2.38
N LYS A 251 -17.90 22.46 2.66
CA LYS A 251 -16.75 22.01 1.88
C LYS A 251 -17.12 21.21 0.61
N GLU A 252 -16.10 20.85 -0.16
CA GLU A 252 -16.19 20.09 -1.41
C GLU A 252 -16.53 18.60 -1.17
N PHE A 253 -17.74 18.34 -0.69
CA PHE A 253 -18.36 17.02 -0.68
C PHE A 253 -19.39 16.90 -1.79
N THR A 254 -19.59 15.68 -2.30
CA THR A 254 -20.62 15.43 -3.31
C THR A 254 -22.01 15.77 -2.78
N HIS A 255 -22.91 16.11 -3.71
CA HIS A 255 -24.31 16.35 -3.37
C HIS A 255 -24.95 15.14 -2.66
N GLN A 256 -24.57 13.92 -3.03
CA GLN A 256 -25.04 12.67 -2.43
C GLN A 256 -24.66 12.60 -0.94
N VAL A 257 -23.39 12.80 -0.59
CA VAL A 257 -22.92 12.81 0.81
C VAL A 257 -23.67 13.86 1.62
N LYS A 258 -23.80 15.09 1.11
CA LYS A 258 -24.51 16.18 1.79
C LYS A 258 -25.99 15.86 2.03
N LYS A 259 -26.63 15.12 1.13
CA LYS A 259 -28.04 14.69 1.29
C LYS A 259 -28.17 13.61 2.36
N ILE A 260 -27.28 12.62 2.37
CA ILE A 260 -27.28 11.51 3.34
C ILE A 260 -27.07 12.03 4.76
N VAL A 261 -26.01 12.82 5.00
CA VAL A 261 -25.72 13.32 6.35
C VAL A 261 -26.85 14.18 6.94
N LYS A 262 -27.56 14.96 6.11
CA LYS A 262 -28.74 15.72 6.54
C LYS A 262 -29.90 14.81 6.93
N HIS A 263 -30.11 13.73 6.19
CA HIS A 263 -31.14 12.75 6.47
C HIS A 263 -30.87 12.03 7.79
N GLU A 264 -29.66 11.46 7.94
CA GLU A 264 -29.24 10.70 9.13
C GLU A 264 -29.36 11.51 10.42
N VAL A 265 -28.88 12.76 10.41
CA VAL A 265 -29.02 13.68 11.54
C VAL A 265 -30.48 13.91 11.92
N LYS A 266 -31.36 14.08 10.94
CA LYS A 266 -32.79 14.33 11.17
C LYS A 266 -33.48 13.08 11.72
N THR A 267 -33.14 11.91 11.21
CA THR A 267 -33.66 10.62 11.68
C THR A 267 -33.23 10.38 13.12
N TYR A 268 -31.94 10.54 13.43
CA TYR A 268 -31.41 10.41 14.79
C TYR A 268 -32.08 11.36 15.77
N ALA A 269 -32.27 12.63 15.39
CA ALA A 269 -32.92 13.65 16.22
C ALA A 269 -34.38 13.30 16.58
N LYS A 270 -35.12 12.66 15.68
CA LYS A 270 -36.51 12.25 15.94
C LYS A 270 -36.58 11.11 16.96
N LEU A 271 -35.67 10.14 16.85
CA LEU A 271 -35.64 8.96 17.71
C LEU A 271 -35.23 9.29 19.16
N HIS A 272 -34.49 10.38 19.38
CA HIS A 272 -33.88 10.69 20.68
C HIS A 272 -34.41 11.98 21.34
N ASN A 273 -35.38 12.66 20.72
CA ASN A 273 -36.10 13.81 21.32
C ASN A 273 -37.58 13.47 21.60
N SER A 274 -37.92 12.19 21.72
CA SER A 274 -39.26 11.69 22.10
C SER A 274 -39.27 11.21 23.55
#